data_AF-K1YPH7-F1
#
_entry.id   AF-K1YPH7-F1
#
_cell.length_a   1.000
_cell.length_b   1.000
_cell.length_c   1.000
_cell.angle_alpha   90.00
_cell.angle_beta   90.00
_cell.angle_gamma   90.00
#
_symmetry.space_group_name_H-M   'P 1'
#
loop_
_entity.id
_entity.type
_entity.pdbx_description
1 polymer ?
#
loop_
_entity_poly.entity_id
_entity_poly.type
_entity_poly.pdbx_seq_one_letter_code
_entity_poly.pdbx_strand_id
1 'polypeptide(L)' 'GNGGQESVCGWCKDKWGLSWQITPIALTKAITNPDPAVAKRAFDAMMQMIKIDIAAIEAACRG' A
#
# COMPACT_ATOMS: atom_id res chain seq x y z
N GLY A 1 16.75 -12.44 11.86
CA GLY A 1 15.73 -12.10 10.85
C GLY A 1 15.45 -13.31 9.98
N ASN A 2 14.26 -13.40 9.39
CA ASN A 2 13.80 -14.56 8.61
C ASN A 2 14.31 -14.58 7.15
N GLY A 3 15.30 -13.73 6.81
CA GLY A 3 15.94 -13.66 5.49
C GLY A 3 15.21 -12.83 4.43
N GLY A 4 14.08 -12.19 4.76
CA GLY A 4 13.35 -11.32 3.84
C GLY A 4 13.85 -9.87 3.79
N GLN A 5 13.38 -9.11 2.80
CA GLN A 5 13.70 -7.69 2.58
C GLN A 5 12.41 -6.90 2.34
N GLU A 6 12.28 -5.74 2.99
CA GLU A 6 11.17 -4.81 2.76
C GLU A 6 11.38 -4.02 1.47
N SER A 7 10.28 -3.59 0.85
CA SER A 7 10.26 -2.73 -0.34
C SER A 7 9.07 -1.77 -0.27
N VAL A 8 9.03 -0.81 -1.19
CA VAL A 8 8.01 0.25 -1.24
C VAL A 8 6.63 -0.27 -1.63
N CYS A 9 5.58 0.46 -1.26
CA CYS A 9 4.18 0.23 -1.66
C CYS A 9 3.65 -1.18 -1.33
N GLY A 10 4.00 -1.69 -0.14
CA GLY A 10 3.57 -3.00 0.34
C GLY A 10 4.33 -4.18 -0.27
N TRP A 11 5.35 -3.93 -1.08
CA TRP A 11 6.19 -4.97 -1.63
C TRP A 11 7.20 -5.48 -0.59
N CYS A 12 7.53 -6.76 -0.69
CA CYS A 12 8.64 -7.36 0.03
C CYS A 12 9.22 -8.53 -0.77
N LYS A 13 10.43 -8.95 -0.42
CA LYS A 13 11.03 -10.19 -0.91
C LYS A 13 11.18 -11.17 0.25
N ASP A 14 10.85 -12.43 -0.01
CA ASP A 14 11.12 -13.50 0.95
C ASP A 14 12.59 -13.96 0.87
N LYS A 15 12.95 -14.96 1.70
CA LYS A 15 14.31 -15.48 1.79
C LYS A 15 14.82 -16.18 0.52
N TRP A 16 13.95 -16.48 -0.43
CA TRP A 16 14.30 -17.12 -1.70
C TRP A 16 14.30 -16.10 -2.86
N GLY A 17 14.05 -14.82 -2.57
CA GLY A 17 14.03 -13.74 -3.56
C GLY A 17 12.71 -13.60 -4.31
N LEU A 18 11.66 -14.34 -3.94
CA LEU A 18 10.32 -14.14 -4.52
C LEU A 18 9.73 -12.84 -4.03
N SER A 19 9.12 -12.09 -4.95
CA SER A 19 8.49 -10.81 -4.64
C SER A 19 7.03 -11.01 -4.30
N TRP A 20 6.63 -10.49 -3.15
CA TRP A 20 5.28 -10.51 -2.63
C TRP A 20 4.79 -9.07 -2.50
N GLN A 21 3.50 -8.86 -2.72
CA GLN A 21 2.84 -7.61 -2.37
C GLN A 21 1.77 -7.89 -1.33
N ILE A 22 1.91 -7.30 -0.15
CA ILE A 22 0.92 -7.39 0.91
C ILE A 22 -0.01 -6.18 0.79
N THR A 23 -1.08 -6.37 0.03
CA THR A 23 -2.02 -5.31 -0.34
C THR A 23 -3.33 -5.45 0.46
N PRO A 24 -3.62 -4.57 1.42
CA PRO A 24 -4.89 -4.58 2.12
C PRO A 24 -6.06 -4.34 1.17
N ILE A 25 -7.20 -4.99 1.42
CA ILE A 25 -8.43 -4.78 0.64
C ILE A 25 -8.84 -3.30 0.64
N ALA A 26 -8.63 -2.59 1.76
CA ALA A 26 -8.88 -1.16 1.87
C ALA A 26 -8.06 -0.33 0.86
N LEU A 27 -6.77 -0.66 0.67
CA LEU A 27 -5.92 0.02 -0.31
C LEU A 27 -6.44 -0.21 -1.73
N THR A 28 -6.76 -1.46 -2.10
CA THR A 28 -7.32 -1.76 -3.43
C THR A 28 -8.59 -0.97 -3.68
N LYS A 29 -9.54 -0.97 -2.74
CA LYS A 29 -10.79 -0.21 -2.86
C LYS A 29 -10.55 1.30 -2.97
N ALA A 30 -9.56 1.81 -2.25
CA ALA A 30 -9.22 3.24 -2.24
C ALA A 30 -8.63 3.68 -3.59
N ILE A 31 -7.65 2.95 -4.15
CA ILE A 31 -7.03 3.31 -5.43
C ILE A 31 -7.95 3.06 -6.64
N THR A 32 -8.93 2.16 -6.52
CA THR A 32 -9.97 1.93 -7.54
C THR A 32 -11.26 2.69 -7.25
N ASN A 33 -11.23 3.72 -6.41
CA ASN A 33 -12.42 4.50 -6.09
C ASN A 33 -12.95 5.20 -7.35
N PRO A 34 -14.28 5.23 -7.59
CA PRO A 34 -14.86 5.94 -8.73
C PRO A 34 -14.62 7.46 -8.69
N ASP A 35 -14.37 8.05 -7.51
CA ASP A 35 -13.91 9.42 -7.38
C ASP A 35 -12.38 9.48 -7.62
N PRO A 36 -11.91 10.09 -8.72
CA PRO A 36 -10.48 10.15 -9.05
C PRO A 36 -9.67 10.95 -8.01
N ALA A 37 -10.29 11.93 -7.33
CA ALA A 37 -9.61 12.72 -6.32
C ALA A 37 -9.33 11.90 -5.05
N VAL A 38 -10.29 11.06 -4.65
CA VAL A 38 -10.11 10.11 -3.54
C VAL A 38 -9.04 9.08 -3.90
N ALA A 39 -9.13 8.49 -5.10
CA ALA A 39 -8.15 7.52 -5.59
C ALA A 39 -6.74 8.11 -5.64
N LYS A 40 -6.60 9.36 -6.10
CA LYS A 40 -5.31 10.05 -6.13
C LYS A 40 -4.73 10.25 -4.73
N ARG A 41 -5.52 10.71 -3.75
CA ARG A 41 -5.02 10.89 -2.37
C ARG A 41 -4.56 9.57 -1.74
N ALA A 42 -5.31 8.50 -1.96
CA ALA A 42 -4.93 7.16 -1.50
C ALA A 42 -3.63 6.68 -2.15
N PHE A 43 -3.48 6.91 -3.47
CA PHE A 43 -2.28 6.56 -4.21
C PHE A 43 -1.06 7.37 -3.75
N ASP A 44 -1.20 8.69 -3.60
CA ASP A 44 -0.14 9.57 -3.12
C ASP A 44 0.33 9.16 -1.72
N ALA A 45 -0.59 8.81 -0.82
CA ALA A 45 -0.27 8.31 0.52
C ALA A 45 0.46 6.96 0.47
N MET A 46 0.00 6.01 -0.35
CA MET A 46 0.65 4.70 -0.54
C MET A 46 2.09 4.83 -1.02
N MET A 47 2.39 5.80 -1.90
CA MET A 47 3.73 6.02 -2.43
C MET A 47 4.77 6.41 -1.37
N GLN A 48 4.33 6.86 -0.19
CA GLN A 48 5.21 7.19 0.94
C GLN A 48 5.41 6.01 1.91
N MET A 49 4.81 4.86 1.64
CA MET A 49 4.78 3.72 2.55
C MET A 49 5.69 2.58 2.07
N ILE A 50 6.41 1.97 3.01
CA ILE A 50 7.05 0.66 2.81
C ILE A 50 6.02 -0.43 3.14
N LYS A 51 5.58 -0.47 4.39
CA LYS A 51 4.42 -1.25 4.84
C LYS A 51 3.16 -0.41 4.77
N ILE A 52 2.08 -0.96 4.22
CA ILE A 52 0.81 -0.24 4.11
C ILE A 52 0.15 -0.10 5.49
N ASP A 53 -0.15 1.15 5.86
CA ASP A 53 -0.98 1.49 7.01
C ASP A 53 -2.41 1.76 6.53
N ILE A 54 -3.34 0.90 6.95
CA ILE A 54 -4.76 0.99 6.56
C ILE A 54 -5.39 2.30 7.08
N ALA A 55 -5.10 2.70 8.32
CA ALA A 55 -5.70 3.89 8.92
C ALA A 55 -5.23 5.17 8.21
N ALA A 56 -3.96 5.22 7.82
CA ALA A 56 -3.42 6.33 7.04
C ALA A 56 -4.04 6.42 5.63
N ILE A 57 -4.23 5.28 4.96
CA ILE A 57 -4.92 5.23 3.66
C ILE A 57 -6.38 5.72 3.79
N GLU A 58 -7.10 5.25 4.81
CA GLU A 58 -8.47 5.69 5.06
C GLU A 58 -8.55 7.18 5.41
N ALA A 59 -7.58 7.70 6.17
CA ALA A 59 -7.48 9.14 6.46
C ALA A 59 -7.26 9.96 5.19
N ALA A 60 -6.32 9.54 4.33
CA ALA A 60 -6.08 10.19 3.03
C ALA A 60 -7.32 10.19 2.13
N CYS A 61 -8.11 9.11 2.16
CA CYS A 61 -9.38 9.06 1.41
C CYS A 61 -10.37 10.13 1.88
N ARG A 62 -10.47 10.38 3.19
CA ARG A 62 -11.40 11.34 3.78
C ARG A 62 -11.07 12.80 3.46
N GLY A 63 -9.80 13.09 3.13
CA GLY A 63 -9.33 14.46 2.83
C GLY A 63 -8.85 15.17 4.08
#